data_AF-A0A0B4GNT9-F1
#
_entry.id   AF-A0A0B4GNT9-F1
#
_cell.length_a   1.000
_cell.length_b   1.000
_cell.length_c   1.000
_cell.angle_alpha   90.00
_cell.angle_beta   90.00
_cell.angle_gamma   90.00
#
_symmetry.space_group_name_H-M   'P 1'
#
loop_
_entity.id
_entity.type
_entity.pdbx_description
1 polymer ?
#
loop_
_entity_poly.entity_id
_entity_poly.type
_entity_poly.pdbx_seq_one_letter_code
_entity_poly.pdbx_strand_id
1 'polypeptide(L)'
;MTQLQTAMEHCCFYFSQKYLPDVLENRGWDCPVATTLDRWVEAIGSSKFFVASHKSGCQSTTAIGEILRSTAHIREVTIHRVGISTERLRKCLESAIALAEVLGQDQQSQQQPELRSLAAQVRSSIQDLEDWDLGQQLFLDAERSNIAKQRAKLDELEAAALKKANHQIEGISTRSAHKCKRRCETLEMPSQPYREIQAGQRTVLKWRIVQKGDLTTTKIWAFCQMQSPLTTVAVTGR
;
A
#
# COMPACT_ATOMS: atom_id res chain seq x y z
N MET A 1 -11.88 -13.28 -22.82
CA MET A 1 -11.36 -14.67 -22.77
C MET A 1 -12.22 -15.65 -23.56
N THR A 2 -13.54 -15.70 -23.37
CA THR A 2 -14.42 -16.59 -24.17
C THR A 2 -14.32 -16.35 -25.68
N GLN A 3 -14.38 -15.10 -26.13
CA GLN A 3 -14.21 -14.74 -27.55
C GLN A 3 -12.85 -15.21 -28.12
N LEU A 4 -11.79 -15.13 -27.31
CA LEU A 4 -10.46 -15.60 -27.67
C LEU A 4 -10.46 -17.12 -27.87
N GLN A 5 -11.03 -17.86 -26.93
CA GLN A 5 -11.14 -19.31 -27.04
C GLN A 5 -11.94 -19.73 -28.28
N THR A 6 -13.10 -19.11 -28.52
CA THR A 6 -13.93 -19.40 -29.69
C THR A 6 -13.19 -19.14 -30.99
N ALA A 7 -12.58 -17.96 -31.15
CA ALA A 7 -11.81 -17.64 -32.36
C ALA A 7 -10.68 -18.66 -32.63
N MET A 8 -10.04 -19.15 -31.56
CA MET A 8 -8.99 -20.17 -31.68
C MET A 8 -9.51 -21.56 -32.05
N GLU A 9 -10.64 -21.98 -31.48
CA GLU A 9 -11.33 -23.23 -31.85
C GLU A 9 -11.74 -23.20 -33.33
N HIS A 10 -12.21 -22.05 -33.82
CA HIS A 10 -12.47 -21.85 -35.25
C HIS A 10 -11.21 -21.97 -36.11
N CYS A 11 -10.10 -21.35 -35.73
CA CYS A 11 -8.82 -21.51 -36.45
C CYS A 11 -8.37 -22.98 -36.52
N CYS A 12 -8.48 -23.72 -35.41
CA CYS A 12 -8.10 -25.14 -35.35
C CYS A 12 -9.00 -26.01 -36.22
N PHE A 13 -10.31 -25.75 -36.22
CA PHE A 13 -11.28 -26.49 -37.02
C PHE A 13 -11.05 -26.29 -38.52
N TYR A 14 -10.93 -25.05 -39.00
CA TYR A 14 -10.72 -24.79 -40.43
C TYR A 14 -9.40 -25.37 -40.94
N PHE A 15 -8.34 -25.29 -40.13
CA PHE A 15 -7.10 -25.99 -40.42
C PHE A 15 -7.32 -27.51 -40.55
N SER A 16 -8.00 -28.10 -39.56
CA SER A 16 -8.23 -29.55 -39.51
C SER A 16 -9.15 -30.03 -40.64
N GLN A 17 -10.11 -29.21 -41.09
CA GLN A 17 -10.99 -29.54 -42.20
C GLN A 17 -10.21 -29.71 -43.51
N LYS A 18 -9.16 -28.90 -43.72
CA LYS A 18 -8.33 -28.93 -44.91
C LYS A 18 -7.27 -30.03 -44.86
N TYR A 19 -6.62 -30.22 -43.70
CA TYR A 19 -5.41 -31.04 -43.59
C TYR A 19 -5.55 -32.33 -42.77
N LEU A 20 -6.65 -32.47 -42.02
CA LEU A 20 -6.93 -33.59 -41.12
C LEU A 20 -8.40 -34.07 -41.19
N PRO A 21 -9.03 -34.20 -42.38
CA PRO A 21 -10.44 -34.56 -42.48
C PRO A 21 -10.74 -35.93 -41.84
N ASP A 22 -9.83 -36.90 -42.01
CA ASP A 22 -9.97 -38.23 -41.40
C ASP A 22 -10.02 -38.17 -39.86
N VAL A 23 -9.30 -37.23 -39.24
CA VAL A 23 -9.32 -37.05 -37.78
C VAL A 23 -10.64 -36.45 -37.33
N LEU A 24 -11.19 -35.51 -38.09
CA LEU A 24 -12.50 -34.91 -37.81
C LEU A 24 -13.60 -35.97 -37.88
N GLU A 25 -13.61 -36.79 -38.93
CA GLU A 25 -14.61 -37.84 -39.11
C GLU A 25 -14.51 -38.90 -38.02
N ASN A 26 -13.30 -39.44 -37.76
CA ASN A 26 -13.09 -40.48 -36.75
C ASN A 26 -13.42 -40.01 -35.32
N ARG A 27 -13.20 -38.72 -35.01
CA ARG A 27 -13.50 -38.15 -33.69
C ARG A 27 -14.90 -37.52 -33.60
N GLY A 28 -15.65 -37.49 -34.70
CA GLY A 28 -16.98 -36.88 -34.77
C GLY A 28 -16.97 -35.36 -34.53
N TRP A 29 -15.91 -34.67 -34.92
CA TRP A 29 -15.77 -33.22 -34.74
C TRP A 29 -16.33 -32.49 -35.96
N ASP A 30 -17.63 -32.19 -35.92
CA ASP A 30 -18.40 -31.60 -37.01
C ASP A 30 -18.45 -30.06 -36.99
N CYS A 31 -18.08 -29.45 -35.86
CA CYS A 31 -18.06 -28.00 -35.70
C CYS A 31 -16.86 -27.53 -34.86
N PRO A 32 -16.52 -26.22 -34.90
CA PRO A 32 -15.38 -25.68 -34.14
C PRO A 32 -15.41 -25.96 -32.64
N VAL A 33 -16.61 -25.92 -32.05
CA VAL A 33 -16.85 -26.08 -30.61
C VAL A 33 -17.14 -27.55 -30.25
N ALA A 34 -17.03 -28.49 -31.21
CA ALA A 34 -17.26 -29.92 -30.96
C ALA A 34 -16.25 -30.52 -29.95
N THR A 35 -15.14 -29.84 -29.74
CA THR A 35 -14.07 -30.26 -28.85
C THR A 35 -13.36 -29.06 -28.25
N THR A 36 -12.49 -29.33 -27.28
CA THR A 36 -11.75 -28.29 -26.57
C THR A 36 -10.40 -28.02 -27.22
N LEU A 37 -9.87 -26.83 -26.97
CA LEU A 37 -8.61 -26.37 -27.54
C LEU A 37 -7.41 -27.30 -27.24
N ASP A 38 -7.37 -27.93 -26.07
CA ASP A 38 -6.37 -28.97 -25.72
C ASP A 38 -6.45 -30.21 -26.62
N ARG A 39 -7.65 -30.60 -27.04
CA ARG A 39 -7.85 -31.73 -27.95
C ARG A 39 -7.53 -31.36 -29.39
N TRP A 40 -7.84 -30.12 -29.80
CA TRP A 40 -7.39 -29.57 -31.09
C TRP A 40 -5.87 -29.59 -31.19
N VAL A 41 -5.20 -29.07 -30.15
CA VAL A 41 -3.76 -29.05 -29.97
C VAL A 41 -3.15 -30.45 -30.11
N GLU A 42 -3.69 -31.44 -29.40
CA GLU A 42 -3.22 -32.82 -29.43
C GLU A 42 -3.33 -33.44 -30.83
N ALA A 43 -4.48 -33.26 -31.47
CA ALA A 43 -4.76 -33.80 -32.80
C ALA A 43 -3.85 -33.18 -33.88
N ILE A 44 -3.69 -31.86 -33.87
CA ILE A 44 -2.84 -31.13 -34.83
C ILE A 44 -1.37 -31.46 -34.58
N GLY A 45 -0.92 -31.44 -33.32
CA GLY A 45 0.46 -31.73 -32.96
C GLY A 45 0.91 -33.17 -33.28
N SER A 46 -0.02 -34.12 -33.26
CA SER A 46 0.25 -35.53 -33.60
C SER A 46 0.19 -35.82 -35.11
N SER A 47 -0.19 -34.84 -35.94
CA SER A 47 -0.32 -35.01 -37.38
C SER A 47 1.03 -35.08 -38.09
N LYS A 48 1.23 -36.13 -38.90
CA LYS A 48 2.40 -36.25 -39.77
C LYS A 48 2.53 -35.10 -40.77
N PHE A 49 1.39 -34.55 -41.23
CA PHE A 49 1.35 -33.41 -42.14
C PHE A 49 1.91 -32.15 -41.46
N PHE A 50 1.47 -31.90 -40.22
CA PHE A 50 1.93 -30.76 -39.44
C PHE A 50 3.43 -30.82 -39.13
N VAL A 51 3.91 -32.01 -38.74
CA VAL A 51 5.33 -32.27 -38.48
C VAL A 51 6.18 -32.13 -39.75
N ALA A 52 5.67 -32.53 -40.92
CA ALA A 52 6.39 -32.43 -42.19
C ALA A 52 6.45 -30.99 -42.72
N SER A 53 5.33 -30.26 -42.70
CA SER A 53 5.23 -28.88 -43.19
C SER A 53 6.11 -27.90 -42.41
N HIS A 54 6.21 -28.07 -41.07
CA HIS A 54 7.04 -27.20 -40.23
C HIS A 54 8.51 -27.62 -40.10
N LYS A 55 8.87 -28.86 -40.45
CA LYS A 55 10.28 -29.23 -40.63
C LYS A 55 10.92 -28.55 -41.83
N SER A 56 10.13 -28.20 -42.86
CA SER A 56 10.60 -27.49 -44.05
C SER A 56 10.55 -25.96 -43.95
N GLY A 57 9.80 -25.40 -42.98
CA GLY A 57 9.53 -23.96 -42.88
C GLY A 57 9.70 -23.42 -41.46
N CYS A 58 10.90 -22.92 -41.17
CA CYS A 58 11.30 -21.89 -40.19
C CYS A 58 10.84 -21.97 -38.71
N GLN A 59 9.95 -22.87 -38.28
CA GLN A 59 9.53 -23.00 -36.88
C GLN A 59 9.61 -24.45 -36.41
N SER A 60 10.43 -24.71 -35.39
CA SER A 60 10.56 -26.07 -34.85
C SER A 60 9.22 -26.55 -34.28
N THR A 61 8.92 -27.84 -34.42
CA THR A 61 7.74 -28.49 -33.83
C THR A 61 7.61 -28.23 -32.32
N THR A 62 8.73 -27.97 -31.63
CA THR A 62 8.83 -27.53 -30.23
C THR A 62 8.19 -26.17 -29.98
N ALA A 63 8.41 -25.18 -30.84
CA ALA A 63 7.84 -23.84 -30.69
C ALA A 63 6.30 -23.87 -30.81
N ILE A 64 5.79 -24.69 -31.73
CA ILE A 64 4.34 -24.88 -31.84
C ILE A 64 3.81 -25.63 -30.62
N GLY A 65 4.50 -26.68 -30.14
CA GLY A 65 4.11 -27.39 -28.93
C GLY A 65 4.04 -26.48 -27.70
N GLU A 66 4.88 -25.43 -27.62
CA GLU A 66 4.85 -24.42 -26.57
C GLU A 66 3.70 -23.41 -26.75
N ILE A 67 3.45 -22.96 -27.98
CA ILE A 67 2.30 -22.11 -28.31
C ILE A 67 1.02 -22.85 -27.91
N LEU A 68 0.85 -24.08 -28.39
CA LEU A 68 -0.29 -24.94 -28.12
C LEU A 68 -0.51 -25.21 -26.62
N ARG A 69 0.56 -25.42 -25.84
CA ARG A 69 0.48 -25.56 -24.37
C ARG A 69 0.06 -24.26 -23.69
N SER A 70 0.60 -23.13 -24.14
CA SER A 70 0.24 -21.80 -23.62
C SER A 70 -1.23 -21.48 -23.93
N THR A 71 -1.75 -22.02 -25.04
CA THR A 71 -3.15 -21.91 -25.39
C THR A 71 -4.09 -22.72 -24.49
N ALA A 72 -3.67 -23.89 -24.00
CA ALA A 72 -4.46 -24.66 -23.04
C ALA A 72 -4.76 -23.85 -21.75
N HIS A 73 -3.88 -22.90 -21.42
CA HIS A 73 -4.08 -21.98 -20.30
C HIS A 73 -5.23 -20.97 -20.52
N ILE A 74 -5.56 -20.62 -21.77
CA ILE A 74 -6.71 -19.76 -22.12
C ILE A 74 -8.02 -20.42 -21.68
N ARG A 75 -8.12 -21.74 -21.85
CA ARG A 75 -9.26 -22.54 -21.40
C ARG A 75 -9.37 -22.55 -19.87
N GLU A 76 -8.25 -22.78 -19.18
CA GLU A 76 -8.19 -22.79 -17.71
C GLU A 76 -8.69 -21.47 -17.11
N VAL A 77 -8.25 -20.33 -17.66
CA VAL A 77 -8.69 -18.99 -17.24
C VAL A 77 -10.18 -18.77 -17.52
N THR A 78 -10.67 -19.24 -18.67
CA THR A 78 -12.09 -19.08 -19.08
C THR A 78 -13.02 -19.91 -18.21
N ILE A 79 -12.62 -21.14 -17.87
CA ILE A 79 -13.43 -22.08 -17.07
C ILE A 79 -13.51 -21.65 -15.61
N HIS A 80 -12.38 -21.25 -15.02
CA HIS A 80 -12.35 -20.97 -13.57
C HIS A 80 -12.71 -19.53 -13.21
N ARG A 81 -12.91 -18.64 -14.20
CA ARG A 81 -13.19 -17.19 -13.99
C ARG A 81 -12.30 -16.55 -12.93
N VAL A 82 -11.06 -17.02 -12.81
CA VAL A 82 -10.09 -16.50 -11.85
C VAL A 82 -9.55 -15.18 -12.38
N GLY A 83 -9.36 -14.20 -11.49
CA GLY A 83 -8.67 -12.97 -11.84
C GLY A 83 -7.31 -13.28 -12.48
N ILE A 84 -7.13 -12.85 -13.73
CA ILE A 84 -5.89 -13.03 -14.48
C ILE A 84 -5.07 -11.74 -14.38
N SER A 85 -3.77 -11.86 -14.09
CA SER A 85 -2.85 -10.73 -14.16
C SER A 85 -2.75 -10.19 -15.59
N THR A 86 -2.52 -8.89 -15.77
CA THR A 86 -2.31 -8.25 -17.07
C THR A 86 -1.21 -8.95 -17.89
N GLU A 87 -0.12 -9.36 -17.24
CA GLU A 87 0.98 -10.12 -17.85
C GLU A 87 0.52 -11.46 -18.45
N ARG A 88 -0.19 -12.27 -17.67
CA ARG A 88 -0.75 -13.55 -18.15
C ARG A 88 -1.75 -13.32 -19.29
N LEU A 89 -2.56 -12.27 -19.22
CA LEU A 89 -3.52 -11.93 -20.28
C LEU A 89 -2.80 -11.57 -21.60
N ARG A 90 -1.73 -10.77 -21.52
CA ARG A 90 -0.88 -10.43 -22.68
C ARG A 90 -0.29 -11.70 -23.32
N LYS A 91 0.30 -12.60 -22.52
CA LYS A 91 0.84 -13.89 -23.00
C LYS A 91 -0.20 -14.76 -23.69
N CYS A 92 -1.41 -14.83 -23.13
CA CYS A 92 -2.51 -15.56 -23.76
C CYS A 92 -2.84 -15.01 -25.15
N LEU A 93 -2.91 -13.68 -25.31
CA LEU A 93 -3.18 -13.05 -26.59
C LEU A 93 -2.06 -13.25 -27.60
N GLU A 94 -0.80 -13.13 -27.16
CA GLU A 94 0.37 -13.39 -28.01
C GLU A 94 0.41 -14.83 -28.49
N SER A 95 0.16 -15.80 -27.60
CA SER A 95 0.09 -17.22 -27.95
C SER A 95 -1.05 -17.49 -28.95
N ALA A 96 -2.20 -16.83 -28.78
CA ALA A 96 -3.33 -16.97 -29.69
C ALA A 96 -3.03 -16.44 -31.09
N ILE A 97 -2.41 -15.26 -31.19
CA ILE A 97 -1.98 -14.69 -32.47
C ILE A 97 -0.94 -15.59 -33.13
N ALA A 98 0.08 -16.02 -32.39
CA ALA A 98 1.12 -16.89 -32.91
C ALA A 98 0.53 -18.20 -33.44
N LEU A 99 -0.42 -18.80 -32.73
CA LEU A 99 -1.09 -20.01 -33.21
C LEU A 99 -1.88 -19.75 -34.49
N ALA A 100 -2.64 -18.65 -34.56
CA ALA A 100 -3.41 -18.31 -35.74
C ALA A 100 -2.53 -18.02 -36.97
N GLU A 101 -1.33 -17.47 -36.77
CA GLU A 101 -0.34 -17.24 -37.82
C GLU A 101 0.29 -18.54 -38.32
N VAL A 102 0.55 -19.49 -37.41
CA VAL A 102 1.01 -20.85 -37.75
C VAL A 102 -0.04 -21.62 -38.55
N LEU A 103 -1.29 -21.63 -38.06
CA LEU A 103 -2.38 -22.37 -38.70
C LEU A 103 -2.88 -21.71 -39.99
N GLY A 104 -2.65 -20.40 -40.16
CA GLY A 104 -3.14 -19.59 -41.26
C GLY A 104 -2.14 -19.25 -42.37
N GLN A 105 -0.94 -19.85 -42.39
CA GLN A 105 0.08 -19.61 -43.43
C GLN A 105 -0.44 -19.76 -44.87
N ASP A 106 -1.52 -20.53 -45.04
CA ASP A 106 -2.08 -20.91 -46.33
C ASP A 106 -3.53 -20.46 -46.54
N GLN A 107 -4.10 -19.71 -45.58
CA GLN A 107 -5.47 -19.19 -45.66
C GLN A 107 -5.58 -17.78 -45.10
N GLN A 108 -6.24 -16.91 -45.87
CA GLN A 108 -6.99 -15.74 -45.40
C GLN A 108 -8.12 -16.23 -44.47
N SER A 109 -7.77 -16.81 -43.33
CA SER A 109 -8.71 -17.26 -42.34
C SER A 109 -9.37 -16.00 -41.78
N GLN A 110 -10.67 -15.83 -42.05
CA GLN A 110 -11.47 -14.66 -41.67
C GLN A 110 -11.35 -14.27 -40.18
N GLN A 111 -10.86 -15.18 -39.35
CA GLN A 111 -10.70 -15.06 -37.91
C GLN A 111 -9.37 -14.39 -37.48
N GLN A 112 -8.34 -14.33 -38.33
CA GLN A 112 -7.09 -13.61 -38.03
C GLN A 112 -7.29 -12.10 -37.75
N PRO A 113 -8.03 -11.33 -38.58
CA PRO A 113 -8.27 -9.91 -38.29
C PRO A 113 -9.08 -9.72 -37.00
N GLU A 114 -9.99 -10.64 -36.68
CA GLU A 114 -10.77 -10.61 -35.45
C GLU A 114 -9.88 -10.83 -34.21
N LEU A 115 -8.98 -11.82 -34.26
CA LEU A 115 -7.98 -12.06 -33.19
C LEU A 115 -7.04 -10.86 -33.00
N ARG A 116 -6.56 -10.27 -34.10
CA ARG A 116 -5.70 -9.07 -34.04
C ARG A 116 -6.44 -7.86 -33.47
N SER A 117 -7.70 -7.67 -33.87
CA SER A 117 -8.56 -6.62 -33.34
C SER A 117 -8.82 -6.81 -31.85
N LEU A 118 -9.17 -8.02 -31.42
CA LEU A 118 -9.40 -8.34 -30.01
C LEU A 118 -8.13 -8.11 -29.17
N ALA A 119 -6.97 -8.52 -29.68
CA ALA A 119 -5.71 -8.28 -28.99
C ALA A 119 -5.35 -6.79 -28.90
N ALA A 120 -5.63 -6.00 -29.95
CA ALA A 120 -5.44 -4.55 -29.93
C ALA A 120 -6.36 -3.88 -28.90
N GLN A 121 -7.64 -4.26 -28.86
CA GLN A 121 -8.61 -3.75 -27.88
C GLN A 121 -8.16 -4.05 -26.45
N VAL A 122 -7.79 -5.30 -26.15
CA VAL A 122 -7.34 -5.67 -24.81
C VAL A 122 -6.03 -4.95 -24.44
N ARG A 123 -5.07 -4.82 -25.36
CA ARG A 123 -3.84 -4.05 -25.11
C ARG A 123 -4.14 -2.59 -24.80
N SER A 124 -5.05 -1.95 -25.55
CA SER A 124 -5.50 -0.59 -25.27
C SER A 124 -6.11 -0.48 -23.89
N SER A 125 -7.05 -1.36 -23.54
CA SER A 125 -7.70 -1.32 -22.23
C SER A 125 -6.72 -1.56 -21.07
N ILE A 126 -5.71 -2.41 -21.24
CA ILE A 126 -4.67 -2.58 -20.22
C ILE A 126 -3.85 -1.29 -20.09
N GLN A 127 -3.46 -0.67 -21.20
CA GLN A 127 -2.70 0.58 -21.18
C GLN A 127 -3.50 1.70 -20.50
N ASP A 128 -4.78 1.85 -20.82
CA ASP A 128 -5.66 2.86 -20.22
C ASP A 128 -5.74 2.70 -18.69
N LEU A 129 -5.79 1.45 -18.21
CA LEU A 129 -5.81 1.14 -16.77
C LEU A 129 -4.45 1.41 -16.11
N GLU A 130 -3.35 1.10 -16.77
CA GLU A 130 -1.98 1.37 -16.29
C GLU A 130 -1.73 2.89 -16.20
N ASP A 131 -2.16 3.65 -17.21
CA ASP A 131 -2.06 5.12 -17.23
C ASP A 131 -2.93 5.75 -16.13
N TRP A 132 -4.14 5.23 -15.92
CA TRP A 132 -5.03 5.68 -14.86
C TRP A 132 -4.43 5.41 -13.46
N ASP A 133 -3.88 4.22 -13.22
CA ASP A 133 -3.25 3.87 -11.95
C ASP A 133 -2.05 4.79 -11.66
N LEU A 134 -1.20 5.01 -12.65
CA LEU A 134 -0.08 5.94 -12.53
C LEU A 134 -0.56 7.36 -12.19
N GLY A 135 -1.62 7.83 -12.85
CA GLY A 135 -2.24 9.12 -12.56
C GLY A 135 -2.74 9.23 -11.11
N GLN A 136 -3.39 8.19 -10.60
CA GLN A 136 -3.84 8.14 -9.20
C GLN A 136 -2.66 8.13 -8.21
N GLN A 137 -1.61 7.37 -8.50
CA GLN A 137 -0.42 7.32 -7.64
C GLN A 137 0.25 8.70 -7.55
N LEU A 138 0.45 9.38 -8.68
CA LEU A 138 1.02 10.72 -8.72
C LEU A 138 0.16 11.74 -7.96
N PHE A 139 -1.16 11.65 -8.11
CA PHE A 139 -2.09 12.50 -7.37
C PHE A 139 -2.00 12.25 -5.85
N LEU A 140 -2.00 10.98 -5.43
CA LEU A 140 -1.87 10.60 -4.02
C LEU A 140 -0.56 11.09 -3.42
N ASP A 141 0.55 11.00 -4.15
CA ASP A 141 1.86 11.46 -3.68
C ASP A 141 1.92 12.98 -3.57
N ALA A 142 1.30 13.71 -4.50
CA ALA A 142 1.18 15.16 -4.42
C ALA A 142 0.36 15.58 -3.19
N GLU A 143 -0.79 14.94 -2.95
CA GLU A 143 -1.63 15.21 -1.77
C GLU A 143 -0.93 14.86 -0.46
N ARG A 144 -0.25 13.71 -0.41
CA ARG A 144 0.59 13.33 0.75
C ARG A 144 1.67 14.37 1.04
N SER A 145 2.33 14.88 0.00
CA SER A 145 3.34 15.94 0.13
C SER A 145 2.74 17.25 0.66
N ASN A 146 1.56 17.63 0.18
CA ASN A 146 0.84 18.81 0.67
C ASN A 146 0.49 18.67 2.16
N ILE A 147 -0.11 17.54 2.55
CA ILE A 147 -0.43 17.24 3.95
C ILE A 147 0.84 17.27 4.82
N ALA A 148 1.95 16.71 4.34
CA ALA A 148 3.22 16.74 5.08
C ALA A 148 3.72 18.16 5.33
N LYS A 149 3.64 19.05 4.33
CA LYS A 149 3.99 20.47 4.47
C LYS A 149 3.08 21.19 5.47
N GLN A 150 1.78 20.93 5.41
CA GLN A 150 0.81 21.52 6.33
C GLN A 150 1.07 21.07 7.77
N ARG A 151 1.38 19.78 7.98
CA ARG A 151 1.76 19.24 9.30
C ARG A 151 3.03 19.89 9.84
N ALA A 152 4.09 19.97 9.04
CA ALA A 152 5.31 20.66 9.44
C ALA A 152 5.06 22.12 9.84
N LYS A 153 4.17 22.81 9.12
CA LYS A 153 3.82 24.19 9.47
C LYS A 153 3.06 24.29 10.79
N LEU A 154 2.15 23.37 11.05
CA LEU A 154 1.43 23.29 12.32
C LEU A 154 2.40 22.98 13.47
N ASP A 155 3.35 22.06 13.28
CA ASP A 155 4.36 21.71 14.29
C ASP A 155 5.23 22.95 14.67
N GLU A 156 5.62 23.76 13.68
CA GLU A 156 6.33 25.03 13.93
C GLU A 156 5.49 26.00 14.78
N LEU A 157 4.21 26.15 14.44
CA LEU A 157 3.29 27.05 15.15
C LEU A 157 3.04 26.57 16.58
N GLU A 158 2.86 25.26 16.76
CA GLU A 158 2.69 24.65 18.08
C GLU A 158 3.95 24.87 18.94
N ALA A 159 5.14 24.58 18.41
CA ALA A 159 6.40 24.79 19.12
C ALA A 159 6.59 26.26 19.54
N ALA A 160 6.25 27.21 18.66
CA ALA A 160 6.31 28.63 18.98
C ALA A 160 5.31 29.03 20.08
N ALA A 161 4.08 28.51 20.02
CA ALA A 161 3.04 28.76 21.02
C ALA A 161 3.45 28.20 22.39
N LEU A 162 3.97 26.97 22.44
CA LEU A 162 4.48 26.35 23.68
C LEU A 162 5.63 27.15 24.28
N LYS A 163 6.59 27.59 23.45
CA LYS A 163 7.72 28.43 23.92
C LYS A 163 7.23 29.74 24.52
N LYS A 164 6.26 30.41 23.87
CA LYS A 164 5.67 31.65 24.37
C LYS A 164 4.92 31.43 25.69
N ALA A 165 4.12 30.38 25.79
CA ALA A 165 3.39 30.03 27.00
C ALA A 165 4.34 29.74 28.17
N ASN A 166 5.40 28.95 27.95
CA ASN A 166 6.40 28.66 28.97
C ASN A 166 7.10 29.94 29.47
N HIS A 167 7.49 30.83 28.56
CA HIS A 167 8.10 32.11 28.95
C HIS A 167 7.15 32.98 29.81
N GLN A 168 5.85 33.00 29.49
CA GLN A 168 4.85 33.71 30.29
C GLN A 168 4.69 33.09 31.68
N ILE A 169 4.66 31.76 31.78
CA ILE A 169 4.57 31.03 33.06
C ILE A 169 5.79 31.32 33.95
N GLU A 170 6.99 31.29 33.38
CA GLU A 170 8.23 31.65 34.09
C GLU A 170 8.20 33.10 34.60
N GLY A 171 7.72 34.03 33.76
CA GLY A 171 7.53 35.44 34.14
C GLY A 171 6.53 35.62 35.29
N ILE A 172 5.43 34.86 35.30
CA ILE A 172 4.44 34.88 36.39
C ILE A 172 5.03 34.27 37.66
N SER A 173 5.75 33.15 37.55
CA SER A 173 6.40 32.46 38.67
C SER A 173 7.44 33.37 39.35
N THR A 174 8.32 33.99 38.58
CA THR A 174 9.33 34.94 39.10
C THR A 174 8.71 36.15 39.78
N ARG A 175 7.70 36.79 39.15
CA ARG A 175 6.97 37.91 39.79
C ARG A 175 6.29 37.50 41.08
N SER A 176 5.69 36.31 41.11
CA SER A 176 5.04 35.75 42.30
C SER A 176 6.07 35.49 43.41
N ALA A 177 7.22 34.91 43.08
CA ALA A 177 8.33 34.70 44.02
C ALA A 177 8.87 36.02 44.59
N HIS A 178 9.07 37.03 43.74
CA HIS A 178 9.48 38.38 44.19
C HIS A 178 8.43 39.01 45.11
N LYS A 179 7.14 38.87 44.79
CA LYS A 179 6.05 39.41 45.62
C LYS A 179 5.97 38.72 46.98
N CYS A 180 6.13 37.38 47.03
CA CYS A 180 6.23 36.62 48.28
C CYS A 180 7.43 37.07 49.11
N LYS A 181 8.61 37.22 48.49
CA LYS A 181 9.84 37.68 49.17
C LYS A 181 9.65 39.06 49.80
N ARG A 182 9.15 40.04 49.03
CA ARG A 182 8.87 41.39 49.54
C ARG A 182 7.87 41.38 50.69
N ARG A 183 6.83 40.54 50.60
CA ARG A 183 5.85 40.39 51.68
C ARG A 183 6.51 39.83 52.94
N CYS A 184 7.39 38.84 52.83
CA CYS A 184 8.14 38.32 53.98
C CYS A 184 9.05 39.38 54.61
N GLU A 185 9.70 40.22 53.81
CA GLU A 185 10.58 41.30 54.30
C GLU A 185 9.81 42.44 54.99
N THR A 186 8.55 42.68 54.62
CA THR A 186 7.70 43.73 55.25
C THR A 186 6.91 43.23 56.45
N LEU A 187 6.79 41.91 56.63
CA LEU A 187 6.29 41.34 57.88
C LEU A 187 7.46 41.37 58.87
N GLU A 188 7.52 42.37 59.75
CA GLU A 188 8.41 42.33 60.92
C GLU A 188 8.21 40.97 61.61
N MET A 189 9.25 40.14 61.60
CA MET A 189 9.21 38.91 62.35
C MET A 189 9.09 39.29 63.83
N PRO A 190 8.05 38.84 64.57
CA PRO A 190 8.07 38.97 66.01
C PRO A 190 9.32 38.25 66.51
N SER A 191 10.21 39.02 67.15
CA SER A 191 11.51 38.64 67.68
C SER A 191 11.42 37.73 68.92
N GLN A 192 10.45 36.81 68.95
CA GLN A 192 10.35 35.81 70.00
C GLN A 192 10.94 34.48 69.52
N PRO A 193 11.98 33.95 70.19
CA PRO A 193 12.55 32.65 69.85
C PRO A 193 11.53 31.55 70.13
N TYR A 194 11.28 30.71 69.12
CA TYR A 194 10.37 29.56 69.23
C TYR A 194 11.06 28.39 69.94
N ARG A 195 10.34 27.69 70.83
CA ARG A 195 10.79 26.43 71.44
C ARG A 195 10.88 25.33 70.37
N GLU A 196 12.04 24.68 70.27
CA GLU A 196 12.19 23.43 69.51
C GLU A 196 11.29 22.35 70.11
N ILE A 197 10.38 21.80 69.31
CA ILE A 197 9.76 20.51 69.59
C ILE A 197 10.35 19.53 68.59
N GLN A 198 11.27 18.69 69.06
CA GLN A 198 11.77 17.56 68.29
C GLN A 198 10.67 16.49 68.22
N ALA A 199 9.98 16.42 67.09
CA ALA A 199 9.27 15.22 66.67
C ALA A 199 9.98 14.68 65.42
N GLY A 200 10.36 13.41 65.47
CA GLY A 200 11.28 12.75 64.55
C GLY A 200 11.05 13.04 63.06
N GLN A 201 12.18 13.30 62.39
CA GLN A 201 12.43 13.20 60.95
C GLN A 201 11.74 14.14 59.96
N ARG A 202 10.94 15.12 60.39
CA ARG A 202 10.54 16.25 59.50
C ARG A 202 10.51 17.57 60.24
N THR A 203 11.47 18.44 59.94
CA THR A 203 11.44 19.84 60.40
C THR A 203 10.35 20.59 59.63
N VAL A 204 9.16 20.69 60.22
CA VAL A 204 8.07 21.51 59.68
C VAL A 204 8.08 22.85 60.41
N LEU A 205 8.58 23.90 59.74
CA LEU A 205 8.49 25.27 60.26
C LEU A 205 7.03 25.74 60.17
N LYS A 206 6.30 25.72 61.29
CA LYS A 206 4.95 26.26 61.40
C LYS A 206 5.01 27.75 61.73
N TRP A 207 4.71 28.58 60.75
CA TRP A 207 4.55 30.03 60.96
C TRP A 207 3.09 30.35 61.30
N ARG A 208 2.85 31.05 62.41
CA ARG A 208 1.54 31.64 62.73
C ARG A 208 1.58 33.11 62.35
N ILE A 209 1.04 33.46 61.19
CA ILE A 209 0.86 34.86 60.79
C ILE A 209 -0.42 35.37 61.45
N VAL A 210 -0.28 36.30 62.40
CA VAL A 210 -1.41 37.04 62.98
C VAL A 210 -1.44 38.41 62.30
N GLN A 211 -2.32 38.60 61.30
CA GLN A 211 -2.62 39.94 60.82
C GLN A 211 -3.50 40.64 61.86
N LYS A 212 -3.03 41.77 62.42
CA LYS A 212 -3.88 42.72 63.13
C LYS A 212 -4.47 43.68 62.10
N GLY A 213 -5.74 43.47 61.79
CA GLY A 213 -6.58 44.33 60.95
C GLY A 213 -8.00 43.79 61.01
N ASP A 214 -8.97 44.69 61.19
CA ASP A 214 -10.30 44.45 61.76
C ASP A 214 -11.06 43.17 61.36
N LEU A 215 -11.60 42.52 62.40
CA LEU A 215 -12.79 41.67 62.42
C LEU A 215 -13.00 40.75 61.21
N THR A 216 -12.10 39.78 61.02
CA THR A 216 -12.40 38.37 60.71
C THR A 216 -11.08 37.60 60.63
N THR A 217 -10.75 36.83 61.67
CA THR A 217 -9.51 36.06 61.74
C THR A 217 -9.55 34.88 60.77
N THR A 218 -9.19 35.11 59.49
CA THR A 218 -9.01 34.03 58.52
C THR A 218 -7.63 33.39 58.75
N LYS A 219 -7.61 32.16 59.26
CA LYS A 219 -6.38 31.38 59.49
C LYS A 219 -5.82 30.90 58.15
N ILE A 220 -4.81 31.59 57.63
CA ILE A 220 -4.08 31.14 56.43
C ILE A 220 -2.80 30.44 56.89
N TRP A 221 -2.68 29.15 56.59
CA TRP A 221 -1.46 28.38 56.81
C TRP A 221 -0.53 28.56 55.62
N ALA A 222 0.62 29.20 55.83
CA ALA A 222 1.68 29.25 54.84
C ALA A 222 2.64 28.08 55.07
N PHE A 223 2.66 27.11 54.15
CA PHE A 223 3.68 26.07 54.09
C PHE A 223 4.80 26.56 53.17
N CYS A 224 5.94 26.95 53.74
CA CYS A 224 7.14 27.20 52.97
C CYS A 224 7.97 25.90 52.99
N GLN A 225 7.84 25.09 51.94
CA GLN A 225 8.64 23.88 51.80
C GLN A 225 9.99 24.28 51.20
N MET A 226 11.00 24.49 52.04
CA MET A 226 12.39 24.54 51.56
C MET A 226 12.79 23.13 51.13
N GLN A 227 12.67 22.82 49.84
CA GLN A 227 13.47 21.74 49.29
C GLN A 227 14.90 22.24 49.21
N SER A 228 15.76 21.77 50.13
CA SER A 228 17.20 21.86 49.93
C SER A 228 17.54 21.22 48.57
N PRO A 229 18.43 21.79 47.76
CA PRO A 229 18.90 21.13 46.56
C PRO A 229 19.62 19.85 46.99
N LEU A 230 19.03 18.69 46.69
CA LEU A 230 19.75 17.43 46.79
C LEU A 230 20.92 17.53 45.81
N THR A 231 22.11 17.58 46.38
CA THR A 231 23.38 17.48 45.68
C THR A 231 23.38 16.15 44.92
N THR A 232 23.40 16.20 43.58
CA THR A 232 23.63 15.03 42.74
C THR A 232 25.02 14.49 43.04
N VAL A 233 25.11 13.46 43.89
CA VAL A 233 26.30 12.64 44.00
C VAL A 233 26.31 11.71 42.79
N ALA A 234 27.25 11.98 41.87
CA ALA A 234 27.59 11.08 40.79
C ALA A 234 28.11 9.76 41.39
N VAL A 235 27.45 8.64 41.09
CA VAL A 235 27.98 7.29 41.30
C VAL A 235 28.49 6.80 39.95
N THR A 236 29.82 6.78 39.82
CA THR A 236 30.54 6.05 38.78
C THR A 236 30.50 4.55 39.11
N GLY A 237 29.80 3.78 38.28
CA GLY A 237 29.86 2.31 38.31
C GLY A 237 30.94 1.82 37.35
N ARG A 238 31.88 1.04 37.90
CA ARG A 238 32.79 0.16 37.15
C ARG A 238 32.05 -1.08 36.67
#